data_AF-A0A940DW78-F1
#
_entry.id   AF-A0A940DW78-F1
#
_cell.length_a   1.000
_cell.length_b   1.000
_cell.length_c   1.000
_cell.angle_alpha   90.00
_cell.angle_beta   90.00
_cell.angle_gamma   90.00
#
_symmetry.space_group_name_H-M   'P 1'
#
loop_
_entity.id
_entity.type
_entity.pdbx_description
1 polymer ?
#
loop_
_entity_poly.entity_id
_entity_poly.type
_entity_poly.pdbx_seq_one_letter_code
_entity_poly.pdbx_strand_id
1 'polypeptide(L)'
;IWDGEAIYLSGRALEEMSSLNKGTMSVRTSKKQLSAPLQTIALLTDAILNDMTVRQSEVVYYKLLGFKEADIAKELGISQASVNNASTATKWYCIEEVIKYFEQINFEDYE
;
A
#
# COMPACT_ATOMS: atom_id res chain seq x y z
N ILE A 1 -17.13 20.72 13.78
CA ILE A 1 -15.98 21.03 12.89
C ILE A 1 -15.03 19.85 13.05
N TRP A 2 -14.56 19.26 11.96
CA TRP A 2 -13.62 18.15 12.00
C TRP A 2 -12.26 18.74 12.38
N ASP A 3 -11.95 18.73 13.67
CA ASP A 3 -10.72 19.27 14.24
C ASP A 3 -9.91 18.08 14.77
N GLY A 4 -8.75 17.85 14.17
CA GLY A 4 -7.89 16.72 14.50
C GLY A 4 -6.50 16.92 13.89
N GLU A 5 -5.47 16.59 14.68
CA GLU A 5 -4.06 16.76 14.28
C GLU A 5 -3.75 16.11 12.93
N ALA A 6 -4.34 14.94 12.65
CA ALA A 6 -4.20 14.23 11.38
C ALA A 6 -4.65 15.07 10.17
N ILE A 7 -5.74 15.83 10.29
CA ILE A 7 -6.28 16.67 9.20
C ILE A 7 -5.29 17.77 8.85
N TYR A 8 -4.74 18.45 9.87
CA TYR A 8 -3.73 19.49 9.66
C TYR A 8 -2.42 18.93 9.11
N LEU A 9 -1.99 17.75 9.58
CA LEU A 9 -0.79 17.08 9.08
C LEU A 9 -0.95 16.70 7.60
N SER A 10 -2.11 16.14 7.22
CA SER A 10 -2.40 15.80 5.82
C SER A 10 -2.48 17.04 4.94
N GLY A 11 -3.11 18.12 5.39
CA GLY A 11 -3.19 19.38 4.64
C GLY A 11 -1.81 19.95 4.31
N ARG A 12 -0.94 20.07 5.33
CA ARG A 12 0.44 20.53 5.13
C ARG A 12 1.25 19.57 4.24
N ALA A 13 1.07 18.26 4.40
CA ALA A 13 1.76 17.28 3.56
C ALA A 13 1.40 17.44 2.09
N LEU A 14 0.12 17.66 1.78
CA LEU A 14 -0.35 17.90 0.42
C LEU A 14 0.21 19.21 -0.16
N GLU A 15 0.30 20.27 0.64
CA GLU A 15 0.92 21.54 0.21
C GLU A 15 2.42 21.36 -0.08
N GLU A 16 3.12 20.51 0.67
CA GLU A 16 4.53 20.17 0.46
C GLU A 16 4.76 19.21 -0.71
N MET A 17 3.72 18.54 -1.22
CA MET A 17 3.80 17.67 -2.39
C MET A 17 4.00 18.50 -3.66
N SER A 18 5.26 18.73 -4.02
CA SER A 18 5.64 19.36 -5.28
C SER A 18 5.85 18.32 -6.40
N SER A 19 5.85 18.76 -7.65
CA SER A 19 6.18 17.92 -8.82
C SER A 19 7.61 17.35 -8.82
N LEU A 20 8.47 17.80 -7.90
CA LEU A 20 9.82 17.27 -7.68
C LEU A 20 9.83 16.08 -6.70
N ASN A 21 8.75 15.86 -5.95
CA ASN A 21 8.64 14.71 -5.07
C ASN A 21 8.38 13.47 -5.92
N LYS A 22 9.23 12.46 -5.78
CA LYS A 22 9.07 11.17 -6.46
C LYS A 22 7.97 10.39 -5.76
N GLY A 23 6.72 10.57 -6.17
CA GLY A 23 5.63 9.68 -5.80
C GLY A 23 4.24 10.30 -5.76
N THR A 24 3.21 9.47 -5.61
CA THR A 24 1.79 9.85 -5.57
C THR A 24 1.18 9.80 -4.17
N MET A 25 1.90 9.27 -3.16
CA MET A 25 1.48 9.27 -1.75
C MET A 25 2.54 9.77 -0.76
N SER A 26 2.09 10.25 0.40
CA SER A 26 2.92 10.56 1.57
C SER A 26 2.21 10.13 2.85
N VAL A 27 2.98 9.65 3.83
CA VAL A 27 2.49 9.27 5.16
C VAL A 27 3.16 10.17 6.20
N ARG A 28 2.35 10.91 6.96
CA ARG A 28 2.82 11.77 8.06
C ARG A 28 2.31 11.26 9.40
N THR A 29 3.08 11.54 10.44
CA THR A 29 2.76 11.20 11.83
C THR A 29 3.33 12.26 12.76
N SER A 30 2.66 12.54 13.88
CA SER A 30 3.19 13.39 14.95
C SER A 30 4.29 12.69 15.76
N LYS A 31 4.38 11.36 15.67
CA LYS A 31 5.41 10.55 16.33
C LYS A 31 6.73 10.61 15.55
N LYS A 32 7.63 11.51 15.95
CA LYS A 32 8.92 11.75 15.27
C LYS A 32 9.72 10.46 15.00
N GLN A 33 9.73 9.50 15.94
CA GLN A 33 10.46 8.24 15.77
C GLN A 33 9.92 7.36 14.63
N LEU A 34 8.65 7.53 14.23
CA LEU A 34 8.02 6.76 13.16
C LEU A 34 8.03 7.47 11.80
N SER A 35 8.39 8.76 11.76
CA SER A 35 8.29 9.55 10.52
C SER A 35 9.18 9.03 9.40
N ALA A 36 10.45 8.75 9.68
CA ALA A 36 11.39 8.26 8.68
C ALA A 36 11.05 6.84 8.18
N PRO A 37 10.79 5.83 9.04
CA PRO A 37 10.46 4.49 8.56
C PRO A 37 9.14 4.47 7.77
N LEU A 38 8.10 5.18 8.22
CA LEU A 38 6.82 5.24 7.51
C LEU A 38 6.97 5.93 6.15
N GLN A 39 7.72 7.03 6.06
CA GLN A 39 7.96 7.69 4.78
C GLN A 39 8.77 6.80 3.81
N THR A 40 9.69 5.99 4.34
CA THR A 40 10.49 5.06 3.54
C THR A 40 9.64 3.93 2.97
N ILE A 41 8.77 3.35 3.80
CA ILE A 41 7.80 2.34 3.37
C ILE A 41 6.83 2.94 2.36
N ALA A 42 6.28 4.12 2.64
CA ALA A 42 5.35 4.80 1.74
C ALA A 42 5.97 5.05 0.36
N LEU A 43 7.22 5.49 0.29
CA LEU A 43 7.92 5.70 -0.98
C LEU A 43 8.12 4.41 -1.77
N LEU A 44 8.45 3.31 -1.08
CA LEU A 44 8.62 2.00 -1.72
C LEU A 44 7.29 1.45 -2.22
N THR A 45 6.24 1.53 -1.38
CA THR A 45 4.87 1.12 -1.75
C THR A 45 4.37 1.93 -2.93
N ASP A 46 4.59 3.25 -2.92
CA ASP A 46 4.23 4.15 -4.00
C ASP A 46 4.89 3.74 -5.33
N ALA A 47 6.19 3.48 -5.33
CA ALA A 47 6.92 3.05 -6.52
C ALA A 47 6.41 1.70 -7.04
N ILE A 48 6.17 0.74 -6.14
CA ILE A 48 5.64 -0.58 -6.49
C ILE A 48 4.26 -0.45 -7.13
N LEU A 49 3.36 0.35 -6.54
CA LEU A 49 2.00 0.53 -7.04
C LEU A 49 1.95 1.30 -8.36
N ASN A 50 2.80 2.32 -8.52
CA ASN A 50 2.85 3.14 -9.73
C ASN A 50 3.44 2.40 -10.94
N ASP A 51 4.22 1.33 -10.73
CA ASP A 51 4.76 0.49 -11.82
C ASP A 51 3.79 -0.64 -12.24
N MET A 52 2.71 -0.87 -11.47
CA MET A 52 1.73 -1.91 -11.81
C MET A 52 0.85 -1.52 -13.00
N THR A 53 0.68 -2.46 -13.92
CA THR A 53 -0.41 -2.37 -14.90
C THR A 53 -1.77 -2.48 -14.20
N VAL A 54 -2.83 -1.94 -14.82
CA VAL A 54 -4.21 -2.06 -14.30
C VAL A 54 -4.55 -3.51 -13.92
N ARG A 55 -4.21 -4.47 -14.78
CA ARG A 55 -4.49 -5.90 -14.54
C ARG A 55 -3.74 -6.46 -13.33
N GLN A 56 -2.50 -6.02 -13.11
CA GLN A 56 -1.73 -6.41 -11.95
C GLN A 56 -2.32 -5.83 -10.66
N SER A 57 -2.72 -4.56 -10.70
CA SER A 57 -3.38 -3.90 -9.56
C SER A 57 -4.69 -4.57 -9.19
N GLU A 58 -5.50 -4.99 -10.16
CA GLU A 58 -6.73 -5.77 -9.92
C GLU A 58 -6.45 -7.10 -9.20
N VAL A 59 -5.42 -7.83 -9.62
CA VAL A 59 -5.03 -9.10 -8.98
C VAL A 59 -4.57 -8.84 -7.54
N VAL A 60 -3.72 -7.84 -7.31
CA VAL A 60 -3.25 -7.47 -5.97
C VAL A 60 -4.42 -7.03 -5.08
N TYR A 61 -5.37 -6.26 -5.61
CA TYR A 61 -6.58 -5.84 -4.89
C TYR A 61 -7.35 -7.05 -4.33
N TYR A 62 -7.67 -8.05 -5.16
CA TYR A 62 -8.40 -9.21 -4.67
C TYR A 62 -7.57 -10.09 -3.71
N LYS A 63 -6.24 -10.13 -3.88
CA LYS A 63 -5.37 -10.81 -2.92
C LYS A 63 -5.37 -10.12 -1.55
N LEU A 64 -5.38 -8.79 -1.50
CA LEU A 64 -5.55 -8.01 -0.26
C LEU A 64 -6.91 -8.29 0.41
N LEU A 65 -7.93 -8.64 -0.37
CA LEU A 65 -9.23 -9.09 0.14
C LEU A 65 -9.26 -10.58 0.58
N GLY A 66 -8.13 -11.29 0.47
CA GLY A 66 -8.01 -12.69 0.88
C GLY A 66 -8.53 -13.72 -0.14
N PHE A 67 -8.76 -13.31 -1.40
CA PHE A 67 -9.22 -14.24 -2.44
C PHE A 67 -8.08 -15.18 -2.87
N LYS A 68 -8.45 -16.43 -3.19
CA LYS A 68 -7.53 -17.40 -3.80
C LYS A 68 -7.44 -17.20 -5.31
N GLU A 69 -6.36 -17.66 -5.92
CA GLU A 69 -6.05 -17.39 -7.33
C GLU A 69 -7.14 -17.89 -8.29
N ALA A 70 -7.81 -18.99 -7.97
CA ALA A 70 -8.93 -19.51 -8.76
C ALA A 70 -10.17 -18.60 -8.70
N ASP A 71 -10.45 -18.03 -7.52
CA ASP A 71 -11.58 -17.10 -7.34
C ASP A 71 -11.30 -15.77 -8.04
N ILE A 72 -10.06 -15.27 -7.95
CA ILE A 72 -9.61 -14.08 -8.69
C ILE A 72 -9.73 -14.30 -10.20
N ALA A 73 -9.31 -15.46 -10.70
CA ALA A 73 -9.39 -15.81 -12.12
C ALA A 73 -10.84 -15.76 -12.62
N LYS A 74 -11.78 -16.30 -11.82
CA LYS A 74 -13.21 -16.26 -12.10
C LYS A 74 -13.75 -14.82 -12.09
N GLU A 75 -13.42 -14.05 -11.07
CA GLU A 75 -13.89 -12.65 -10.90
C GLU A 75 -13.40 -11.75 -12.05
N LEU A 76 -12.15 -11.95 -12.48
CA LEU A 76 -11.51 -11.15 -13.52
C LEU A 76 -11.70 -11.68 -14.96
N GLY A 77 -12.38 -12.83 -15.11
CA GLY A 77 -12.60 -13.47 -16.41
C GLY A 77 -11.31 -13.89 -17.14
N ILE A 78 -10.29 -14.34 -16.40
CA ILE A 78 -8.97 -14.74 -16.92
C ILE A 78 -8.56 -16.13 -16.47
N SER A 79 -7.43 -16.63 -16.97
CA SER A 79 -6.87 -17.90 -16.49
C SER A 79 -6.19 -17.73 -15.12
N GLN A 80 -6.19 -18.78 -14.31
CA GLN A 80 -5.41 -18.81 -13.06
C GLN A 80 -3.90 -18.62 -13.32
N ALA A 81 -3.38 -19.10 -14.46
CA ALA A 81 -1.99 -18.87 -14.85
C ALA A 81 -1.69 -17.37 -15.05
N SER A 82 -2.64 -16.61 -15.60
CA SER A 82 -2.54 -15.15 -15.72
C SER A 82 -2.49 -14.47 -14.35
N VAL A 83 -3.29 -14.93 -13.38
CA VAL A 83 -3.25 -14.46 -11.99
C VAL A 83 -1.91 -14.76 -11.34
N ASN A 84 -1.37 -15.98 -11.50
CA ASN A 84 -0.07 -16.38 -10.97
C ASN A 84 1.07 -15.53 -11.55
N ASN A 85 1.04 -15.26 -12.85
CA ASN A 85 2.01 -14.41 -13.53
C ASN A 85 1.95 -12.97 -13.01
N ALA A 86 0.74 -12.41 -12.85
CA ALA A 86 0.56 -11.08 -12.27
C ALA A 86 1.08 -11.02 -10.82
N SER A 87 0.80 -12.04 -10.02
CA SER A 87 1.29 -12.15 -8.63
C SER A 87 2.82 -12.20 -8.56
N THR A 88 3.45 -12.89 -9.51
CA THR A 88 4.92 -12.97 -9.61
C THR A 88 5.52 -11.65 -10.06
N ALA A 89 4.91 -10.99 -11.04
CA ALA A 89 5.36 -9.70 -11.57
C ALA A 89 5.28 -8.58 -10.53
N THR A 90 4.20 -8.57 -9.73
CA THR A 90 3.97 -7.60 -8.64
C THR A 90 4.76 -7.91 -7.37
N LYS A 91 5.55 -8.99 -7.35
CA LYS A 91 6.28 -9.45 -6.16
C LYS A 91 5.35 -9.62 -4.96
N TRP A 92 4.20 -10.26 -5.16
CA TRP A 92 3.19 -10.47 -4.11
C TRP A 92 3.78 -11.00 -2.80
N TYR A 93 4.77 -11.91 -2.86
CA TYR A 93 5.43 -12.43 -1.67
C TYR A 93 6.04 -11.33 -0.77
N CYS A 94 6.58 -10.24 -1.35
CA CYS A 94 7.09 -9.10 -0.57
C CYS A 94 5.95 -8.35 0.12
N ILE A 95 4.84 -8.12 -0.59
CA ILE A 95 3.66 -7.42 -0.08
C ILE A 95 3.04 -8.23 1.06
N GLU A 96 2.93 -9.55 0.87
CA GLU A 96 2.41 -10.46 1.88
C GLU A 96 3.25 -10.47 3.17
N GLU A 97 4.57 -10.48 3.07
CA GLU A 97 5.46 -10.38 4.25
C GLU A 97 5.30 -9.04 4.98
N VAL A 98 5.14 -7.93 4.25
CA VAL A 98 4.87 -6.61 4.86
C VAL A 98 3.54 -6.62 5.60
N ILE A 99 2.50 -7.22 5.03
CA ILE A 99 1.18 -7.33 5.67
C ILE A 99 1.28 -8.19 6.94
N LYS A 100 1.92 -9.37 6.86
CA LYS A 100 2.13 -10.24 8.04
C LYS A 100 2.89 -9.51 9.15
N TYR A 101 3.91 -8.74 8.80
CA TYR A 101 4.63 -7.93 9.77
C TYR A 101 3.73 -6.84 10.37
N PHE A 102 2.98 -6.13 9.54
CA PHE A 102 2.06 -5.08 9.98
C PHE A 102 0.98 -5.61 10.93
N GLU A 103 0.40 -6.77 10.64
CA GLU A 103 -0.61 -7.43 11.49
C GLU A 103 -0.06 -7.87 12.86
N GLN A 104 1.26 -8.04 13.00
CA GLN A 104 1.91 -8.33 14.28
C GLN A 104 2.20 -7.09 15.12
N ILE A 105 2.05 -5.88 14.56
CA ILE A 105 2.25 -4.65 15.30
C ILE A 105 1.08 -4.50 16.28
N ASN A 106 1.33 -4.74 17.58
CA ASN A 106 0.35 -4.49 18.61
C ASN A 106 0.21 -2.97 18.81
N PHE A 107 -0.99 -2.44 18.58
CA PHE A 107 -1.27 -1.01 18.77
C PHE A 107 -1.71 -0.67 20.20
N GLU A 108 -1.85 -1.66 21.09
CA GLU A 108 -2.32 -1.49 22.48
C GLU A 108 -1.42 -0.56 23.33
N ASP A 109 -0.14 -0.43 23.02
CA ASP A 109 0.79 0.49 23.71
C ASP A 109 0.67 1.97 23.23
N TYR A 110 -0.35 2.29 22.43
CA TYR A 110 -0.48 3.60 21.78
C TYR A 110 -1.80 4.34 22.04
N GLU A 111 -2.63 3.87 22.99
CA GLU A 111 -3.74 4.64 23.59
C GLU A 111 -3.29 5.58 24.72
#